data_AF-A0A953X5R0-F1
#
_entry.id   AF-A0A953X5R0-F1
#
_cell.length_a   1.000
_cell.length_b   1.000
_cell.length_c   1.000
_cell.angle_alpha   90.00
_cell.angle_beta   90.00
_cell.angle_gamma   90.00
#
_symmetry.space_group_name_H-M   'P 1'
#
loop_
_entity.id
_entity.type
_entity.pdbx_description
1 polymer ?
#
loop_
_entity_poly.entity_id
_entity_poly.type
_entity_poly.pdbx_seq_one_letter_code
_entity_poly.pdbx_strand_id
1 'polypeptide(L)' 'MAQAYNELRYHKPMDEYSDDWDMSGTQEDITALYTVGLEIAQSDKWPTWYPGNEFEAVRKKSLAGN' A
#
# COMPACT_ATOMS: atom_id res chain seq x y z
N MET A 1 14.47 -16.47 -10.91
CA MET A 1 13.28 -15.92 -11.58
C MET A 1 13.10 -14.44 -11.27
N ALA A 2 12.89 -14.04 -10.01
CA ALA A 2 12.73 -12.62 -9.63
C ALA A 2 13.90 -11.70 -10.09
N GLN A 3 15.15 -12.13 -9.94
CA GLN A 3 16.29 -11.30 -10.33
C GLN A 3 16.37 -11.03 -11.84
N ALA A 4 16.19 -12.06 -12.68
CA ALA A 4 16.16 -11.89 -14.14
C ALA A 4 14.96 -11.03 -14.59
N TYR A 5 13.81 -11.18 -13.92
CA TYR A 5 12.65 -10.30 -14.15
C TYR A 5 13.01 -8.84 -13.85
N ASN A 6 13.59 -8.57 -12.68
CA ASN A 6 13.96 -7.23 -12.25
C ASN A 6 15.01 -6.60 -13.17
N GLU A 7 16.00 -7.37 -13.62
CA GLU A 7 17.08 -6.86 -14.46
C GLU A 7 16.63 -6.65 -15.92
N LEU A 8 15.77 -7.51 -16.46
CA LEU A 8 15.45 -7.52 -17.89
C LEU A 8 14.07 -6.96 -18.23
N ARG A 9 13.13 -6.94 -17.29
CA ARG A 9 11.72 -6.66 -17.56
C ARG A 9 11.13 -5.54 -16.72
N TYR A 10 11.39 -5.50 -15.41
CA TYR A 10 10.84 -4.47 -14.52
C TYR A 10 11.11 -3.04 -15.04
N HIS A 11 10.05 -2.21 -15.09
CA HIS A 11 10.08 -0.84 -15.61
C HIS A 11 10.56 -0.70 -17.07
N LYS A 12 10.38 -1.76 -17.89
CA LYS A 12 10.74 -1.79 -19.32
C LYS A 12 9.55 -2.27 -20.15
N PRO A 13 9.59 -2.18 -21.50
CA PRO A 13 8.46 -2.61 -22.34
C PRO A 13 8.03 -4.07 -22.16
N MET A 14 8.92 -4.94 -21.67
CA MET A 14 8.61 -6.35 -21.41
C MET A 14 8.02 -6.60 -20.00
N ASP A 15 7.71 -5.53 -19.25
CA ASP A 15 6.99 -5.56 -17.97
C ASP A 15 5.50 -5.82 -18.22
N GLU A 16 5.19 -7.04 -18.63
CA GLU A 16 3.86 -7.47 -19.00
C GLU A 16 3.38 -8.59 -18.08
N TYR A 17 2.06 -8.68 -17.92
CA TYR A 17 1.41 -9.78 -17.23
C TYR A 17 1.77 -11.14 -17.85
N SER A 18 1.81 -12.17 -17.03
CA SER A 18 2.07 -13.56 -17.43
C SER A 18 1.09 -14.49 -16.73
N ASP A 19 0.47 -15.40 -17.48
CA ASP A 19 -0.45 -16.42 -16.93
C ASP A 19 0.23 -17.38 -15.94
N ASP A 20 1.56 -17.49 -16.01
CA ASP A 20 2.38 -18.29 -15.09
C ASP A 20 2.59 -17.65 -13.69
N TRP A 21 2.11 -16.42 -13.45
CA TRP A 21 2.25 -15.76 -12.16
C TRP A 21 1.27 -16.31 -11.13
N ASP A 22 1.77 -16.58 -9.92
CA ASP A 22 0.93 -16.78 -8.76
C ASP A 22 0.41 -15.43 -8.26
N MET A 23 -0.88 -15.19 -8.47
CA MET A 23 -1.55 -13.92 -8.16
C MET A 23 -2.12 -13.86 -6.73
N SER A 24 -1.88 -14.89 -5.90
CA SER A 24 -2.40 -14.93 -4.53
C SER A 24 -1.93 -13.74 -3.68
N GLY A 25 -0.64 -13.37 -3.76
CA GLY A 25 -0.12 -12.18 -3.07
C GLY A 25 -0.79 -10.88 -3.52
N THR A 26 -1.03 -10.72 -4.82
CA THR A 26 -1.74 -9.54 -5.35
C THR A 26 -3.19 -9.48 -4.84
N GLN A 27 -3.86 -10.63 -4.70
CA GLN A 27 -5.19 -10.69 -4.11
C GLN A 27 -5.17 -10.25 -2.64
N GLU A 28 -4.20 -10.70 -1.86
CA GLU A 28 -4.02 -10.28 -0.46
C GLU A 28 -3.79 -8.76 -0.37
N ASP A 29 -2.91 -8.21 -1.21
CA ASP A 29 -2.63 -6.77 -1.27
C ASP A 29 -3.90 -5.95 -1.59
N ILE A 30 -4.64 -6.34 -2.63
CA ILE A 30 -5.89 -5.66 -3.02
C ILE A 30 -6.92 -5.74 -1.88
N THR A 31 -7.04 -6.89 -1.23
CA THR A 31 -7.97 -7.07 -0.11
C THR A 31 -7.61 -6.17 1.06
N ALA A 32 -6.32 -6.07 1.41
CA ALA A 32 -5.83 -5.21 2.48
C ALA A 32 -6.08 -3.73 2.17
N LEU A 33 -5.71 -3.27 0.97
CA LEU A 33 -5.91 -1.88 0.53
C LEU A 33 -7.39 -1.50 0.48
N TYR A 34 -8.24 -2.38 -0.06
CA TYR A 34 -9.68 -2.17 -0.11
C TYR A 34 -10.27 -2.05 1.29
N THR A 35 -9.89 -2.96 2.21
CA THR A 35 -10.40 -2.96 3.58
C THR A 35 -10.03 -1.67 4.32
N VAL A 36 -8.76 -1.26 4.25
CA VAL A 36 -8.30 0.01 4.87
C VAL A 36 -9.04 1.21 4.28
N GLY A 37 -9.15 1.28 2.95
CA GLY A 37 -9.86 2.36 2.28
C GLY A 37 -11.34 2.42 2.65
N LEU A 38 -12.00 1.27 2.73
CA LEU A 38 -13.41 1.15 3.10
C LEU A 38 -13.65 1.58 4.56
N GLU A 39 -12.81 1.11 5.50
CA GLU A 39 -12.91 1.51 6.91
C GLU A 39 -12.76 3.01 7.09
N ILE A 40 -11.81 3.63 6.39
CA ILE A 40 -11.60 5.07 6.41
C ILE A 40 -12.81 5.81 5.79
N ALA A 41 -13.32 5.35 4.65
CA ALA A 41 -14.44 5.99 3.97
C ALA A 41 -15.76 5.89 4.74
N GLN A 42 -15.92 4.87 5.59
CA GLN A 42 -17.13 4.61 6.37
C GLN A 42 -17.05 5.09 7.83
N SER A 43 -16.04 5.91 8.17
CA SER A 43 -15.75 6.32 9.55
C SER A 43 -15.24 7.75 9.61
N ASP A 44 -15.56 8.46 10.70
CA ASP A 44 -14.93 9.76 11.01
C ASP A 44 -13.54 9.60 11.65
N LYS A 45 -13.08 8.36 11.87
CA LYS A 45 -11.77 8.06 12.46
C LYS A 45 -10.68 8.19 11.41
N TRP A 46 -9.94 9.28 11.44
CA TRP A 46 -8.77 9.46 10.58
C TRP A 46 -7.53 8.77 11.19
N PRO A 47 -6.69 8.05 10.40
CA PRO A 47 -5.55 7.28 10.94
C PRO A 47 -4.52 8.13 11.70
N THR A 48 -3.85 7.56 12.70
CA THR A 48 -2.74 8.20 13.43
C THR A 48 -1.50 7.29 13.45
N TRP A 49 -0.34 7.85 13.77
CA TRP A 49 0.87 7.08 14.02
C TRP A 49 0.92 6.53 15.44
N TYR A 50 1.71 5.46 15.62
CA TYR A 50 2.01 4.89 16.93
C TYR A 50 2.74 5.89 17.85
N PRO A 51 2.59 5.76 19.18
CA PRO A 51 3.34 6.58 20.13
C PRO A 51 4.85 6.48 19.93
N GLY A 52 5.53 7.63 19.88
CA GLY A 52 6.98 7.72 19.69
C GLY A 52 7.45 7.59 18.24
N ASN A 53 6.53 7.40 17.29
CA ASN A 53 6.86 7.48 15.87
C ASN A 53 7.28 8.91 15.51
N GLU A 54 8.33 9.06 14.68
CA GLU A 54 8.87 10.36 14.28
C GLU A 54 7.86 11.29 13.60
N PHE A 55 6.80 10.73 12.99
CA PHE A 55 5.73 11.46 12.33
C PHE A 55 4.53 11.77 13.23
N GLU A 56 4.47 11.23 14.46
CA GLU A 56 3.33 11.38 15.35
C GLU A 56 3.01 12.86 15.63
N ALA A 57 4.03 13.66 15.95
CA ALA A 57 3.84 15.07 16.30
C ALA A 57 3.27 15.88 15.11
N VAL A 58 3.79 15.66 13.90
CA VAL A 58 3.31 16.33 12.68
C VAL A 58 1.88 15.90 12.37
N ARG A 59 1.56 14.60 12.55
CA ARG A 59 0.20 14.10 12.33
C ARG A 59 -0.81 14.68 13.32
N LYS A 60 -0.47 14.73 14.61
CA LYS A 60 -1.32 15.39 15.62
C LYS A 60 -1.60 16.85 15.26
N LYS A 61 -0.58 17.59 14.82
CA LYS A 61 -0.75 18.98 14.36
C LYS A 61 -1.68 19.07 13.14
N SER A 62 -1.54 18.16 12.17
CA SER A 62 -2.42 18.09 10.99
C SER A 62 -3.87 17.78 11.35
N LEU A 63 -4.11 16.93 12.35
CA LEU A 63 -5.47 16.56 12.79
C LEU A 63 -6.18 17.67 13.57
N ALA A 64 -5.43 18.53 14.26
CA ALA A 64 -6.00 19.64 15.05
C ALA A 64 -6.46 20.84 14.19
N GLY A 65 -6.18 20.83 12.88
CA GLY A 65 -6.49 21.92 11.95
C GLY A 65 -7.77 21.74 11.12
N ASN A 66 -8.57 20.71 11.41
CA ASN A 66 -9.87 20.45 10.78
C ASN A 66 -11.01 20.80 11.73
#